data_AF-A0A2V1AUE0-F1
#
_entry.id   AF-A0A2V1AUE0-F1
#
_cell.length_a   1.000
_cell.length_b   1.000
_cell.length_c   1.000
_cell.angle_alpha   90.00
_cell.angle_beta   90.00
_cell.angle_gamma   90.00
#
_symmetry.space_group_name_H-M   'P 1'
#
loop_
_entity.id
_entity.type
_entity.pdbx_description
1 polymer ?
#
loop_
_entity_poly.entity_id
_entity_poly.type
_entity_poly.pdbx_seq_one_letter_code
_entity_poly.pdbx_strand_id
1 'polypeptide(L)'
;MTEPKPDGLDSYYLIDNNAKYTSPSPSPLDNLLKLYGLEPIAKSLERTKSDGSKGVKLRKSYKNHIQDLPGKHQIPPAKAVPAALLDPNLSQQPDLIRELDAELLNHALKFEKTPVNGIPGFNPSDLAISDQSTLMRGDDMSENDETKRKRKKKQATNEAKRQHV
;
A
#
# COMPACT_ATOMS: atom_id res chain seq x y z
N MET A 1 -3.07 -61.16 15.75
CA MET A 1 -3.82 -61.79 14.65
C MET A 1 -3.49 -61.00 13.39
N THR A 2 -2.71 -61.61 12.51
CA THR A 2 -2.15 -60.99 11.31
C THR A 2 -3.10 -61.22 10.14
N GLU A 3 -3.54 -60.15 9.47
CA GLU A 3 -4.37 -60.25 8.27
C GLU A 3 -3.63 -61.02 7.15
N PRO A 4 -4.34 -61.84 6.36
CA PRO A 4 -3.74 -62.59 5.28
C PRO A 4 -3.23 -61.64 4.19
N LYS A 5 -1.95 -61.76 3.84
CA LYS A 5 -1.37 -61.06 2.68
C LYS A 5 -2.05 -61.56 1.39
N PRO A 6 -2.51 -60.68 0.50
CA PRO A 6 -3.07 -61.10 -0.77
C PRO A 6 -1.96 -61.67 -1.66
N ASP A 7 -1.93 -62.99 -1.85
CA ASP A 7 -1.00 -63.64 -2.77
C ASP A 7 -1.50 -63.49 -4.21
N GLY A 8 -0.83 -62.65 -5.01
CA GLY A 8 -1.15 -62.38 -6.42
C GLY A 8 -0.37 -61.20 -6.98
N LEU A 9 -0.52 -60.89 -8.28
CA LEU A 9 0.11 -59.72 -8.94
C LEU A 9 -0.17 -58.39 -8.21
N ASP A 10 -1.27 -58.33 -7.46
CA ASP A 10 -1.68 -57.22 -6.59
C ASP A 10 -0.75 -56.98 -5.38
N SER A 11 0.10 -57.95 -5.01
CA SER A 11 1.12 -57.78 -3.96
C SER A 11 2.48 -57.31 -4.48
N TYR A 12 2.74 -57.41 -5.78
CA TYR A 12 4.04 -57.03 -6.37
C TYR A 12 4.10 -55.54 -6.75
N TYR A 13 2.95 -54.91 -6.98
CA TYR A 13 2.84 -53.49 -7.29
C TYR A 13 1.91 -52.81 -6.28
N LEU A 14 2.28 -51.63 -5.78
CA LEU A 14 1.50 -50.84 -4.80
C LEU A 14 0.24 -50.20 -5.43
N ILE A 15 -0.47 -50.94 -6.27
CA ILE A 15 -1.65 -50.48 -7.02
C ILE A 15 -2.88 -51.03 -6.31
N ASP A 16 -3.67 -50.15 -5.72
CA ASP A 16 -4.97 -50.51 -5.16
C ASP A 16 -6.04 -50.49 -6.26
N ASN A 17 -6.47 -51.69 -6.70
CA ASN A 17 -7.50 -51.86 -7.72
C ASN A 17 -8.91 -51.40 -7.27
N ASN A 18 -9.13 -51.23 -5.95
CA ASN A 18 -10.40 -50.76 -5.40
C ASN A 18 -10.44 -49.23 -5.25
N ALA A 19 -9.29 -48.56 -5.27
CA ALA A 19 -9.20 -47.11 -5.15
C ALA A 19 -9.62 -46.44 -6.48
N LYS A 20 -10.79 -45.80 -6.48
CA LYS A 20 -11.23 -44.93 -7.57
C LYS A 20 -10.87 -43.49 -7.25
N TYR A 21 -9.95 -42.92 -8.02
CA TYR A 21 -9.57 -41.51 -7.92
C TYR A 21 -10.46 -40.66 -8.82
N THR A 22 -11.07 -39.63 -8.25
CA THR A 22 -11.79 -38.60 -9.02
C THR A 22 -10.88 -37.43 -9.29
N SER A 23 -11.02 -36.81 -10.45
CA SER A 23 -10.34 -35.54 -10.74
C SER A 23 -10.74 -34.48 -9.71
N PRO A 24 -9.79 -33.63 -9.26
CA PRO A 24 -10.11 -32.53 -8.36
C PRO A 24 -11.09 -31.55 -9.05
N SER A 25 -12.04 -31.05 -8.28
CA SER A 25 -12.97 -30.00 -8.71
C SER A 25 -12.68 -28.73 -7.90
N PRO A 26 -12.28 -27.61 -8.53
CA PRO A 26 -12.09 -27.42 -9.97
C PRO A 26 -10.81 -28.08 -10.51
N SER A 27 -10.80 -28.37 -11.82
CA SER A 27 -9.59 -28.84 -12.51
C SER A 27 -8.70 -27.66 -12.89
N PRO A 28 -7.37 -27.76 -12.77
CA PRO A 28 -6.44 -26.74 -13.29
C PRO A 28 -6.49 -26.55 -14.81
N LEU A 29 -7.08 -27.52 -15.53
CA LEU A 29 -7.30 -27.42 -16.98
C LEU A 29 -8.47 -26.50 -17.33
N ASP A 30 -9.34 -26.20 -16.36
CA ASP A 30 -10.44 -25.27 -16.54
C ASP A 30 -9.94 -23.82 -16.49
N ASN A 31 -10.64 -22.91 -17.18
CA ASN A 31 -10.39 -21.49 -17.02
C ASN A 31 -10.90 -21.01 -15.65
N LEU A 32 -10.03 -21.08 -14.65
CA LEU A 32 -10.33 -20.69 -13.27
C LEU A 32 -10.67 -19.19 -13.15
N LEU A 33 -10.09 -18.33 -13.99
CA LEU A 33 -10.42 -16.90 -13.99
C LEU A 33 -11.89 -16.67 -14.35
N LYS A 34 -12.41 -17.44 -15.31
CA LYS A 34 -13.81 -17.38 -15.71
C LYS A 34 -14.72 -18.05 -14.67
N LEU A 35 -14.33 -19.23 -14.17
CA LEU A 35 -15.10 -20.00 -13.20
C LEU A 35 -15.37 -19.19 -11.91
N TYR A 36 -14.34 -18.48 -11.42
CA TYR A 36 -14.45 -17.65 -10.22
C TYR A 36 -14.79 -16.18 -10.50
N GLY A 37 -15.12 -15.80 -11.74
CA GLY A 37 -15.51 -14.43 -12.09
C GLY A 37 -14.41 -13.38 -11.89
N LEU A 38 -13.14 -13.77 -11.96
CA LEU A 38 -11.97 -12.91 -11.75
C LEU A 38 -11.53 -12.17 -13.02
N GLU A 39 -12.11 -12.46 -14.19
CA GLU A 39 -11.77 -11.80 -15.45
C GLU A 39 -11.85 -10.27 -15.42
N PRO A 40 -12.86 -9.62 -14.81
CA PRO A 40 -12.93 -8.16 -14.75
C PRO A 40 -11.78 -7.55 -13.95
N ILE A 41 -11.39 -8.21 -12.85
CA ILE A 41 -10.29 -7.79 -11.98
C ILE A 41 -8.96 -7.98 -12.72
N ALA A 42 -8.78 -9.11 -13.37
CA ALA A 42 -7.59 -9.42 -14.15
C ALA A 42 -7.39 -8.39 -15.28
N LYS A 43 -8.46 -8.04 -16.01
CA LYS A 43 -8.42 -7.00 -17.06
C LYS A 43 -8.13 -5.60 -16.50
N SER A 44 -8.64 -5.27 -15.31
CA SER A 44 -8.38 -3.97 -14.68
C SER A 44 -6.90 -3.79 -14.28
N LEU A 45 -6.23 -4.88 -13.92
CA LEU A 45 -4.86 -4.88 -13.39
C LEU A 45 -3.82 -5.48 -14.36
N GLU A 46 -4.19 -5.72 -15.61
CA GLU A 46 -3.28 -6.33 -16.59
C GLU A 46 -2.06 -5.43 -16.87
N ARG A 47 -0.87 -6.02 -17.02
CA ARG A 47 0.36 -5.28 -17.31
C ARG A 47 0.44 -4.81 -18.76
N THR A 48 -0.17 -5.60 -19.64
CA THR A 48 -0.26 -5.35 -21.08
C THR A 48 -1.70 -5.57 -21.44
N LYS A 49 -2.30 -4.59 -22.11
CA LYS A 49 -3.68 -4.70 -22.57
C LYS A 49 -3.77 -5.63 -23.77
N SER A 50 -4.99 -6.07 -24.10
CA SER A 50 -5.24 -6.90 -25.29
C SER A 50 -4.82 -6.23 -26.60
N ASP A 51 -4.71 -4.90 -26.64
CA ASP A 51 -4.21 -4.11 -27.78
C ASP A 51 -2.66 -4.04 -27.86
N GLY A 52 -1.94 -4.65 -26.91
CA GLY A 52 -0.49 -4.61 -26.82
C GLY A 52 0.09 -3.36 -26.13
N SER A 53 -0.74 -2.39 -25.76
CA SER A 53 -0.32 -1.21 -25.00
C SER A 53 -0.03 -1.56 -23.54
N LYS A 54 0.73 -0.69 -22.86
CA LYS A 54 1.00 -0.87 -21.43
C LYS A 54 -0.29 -0.63 -20.63
N GLY A 55 -0.54 -1.52 -19.68
CA GLY A 55 -1.66 -1.42 -18.75
C GLY A 55 -1.47 -0.32 -17.70
N VAL A 56 -2.34 -0.32 -16.69
CA VAL A 56 -2.40 0.75 -15.68
C VAL A 56 -1.05 0.90 -14.96
N LYS A 57 -0.52 2.12 -14.96
CA LYS A 57 0.72 2.45 -14.25
C LYS A 57 0.44 2.57 -12.75
N LEU A 58 0.62 1.48 -12.03
CA LEU A 58 0.47 1.44 -10.58
C LEU A 58 1.71 2.02 -9.88
N ARG A 59 1.47 2.78 -8.81
CA ARG A 59 2.53 3.17 -7.88
C ARG A 59 2.73 2.07 -6.85
N LYS A 60 3.98 1.88 -6.40
CA LYS A 60 4.28 0.94 -5.31
C LYS A 60 3.65 1.35 -3.98
N SER A 61 3.33 2.64 -3.81
CA SER A 61 2.69 3.19 -2.62
C SER A 61 1.25 3.60 -2.90
N TYR A 62 0.46 3.74 -1.84
CA TYR A 62 -0.93 4.20 -1.90
C TYR A 62 -1.07 5.71 -2.22
N LYS A 63 -0.04 6.35 -2.78
CA LYS A 63 -0.03 7.79 -3.08
C LYS A 63 -1.20 8.23 -3.96
N ASN A 64 -1.67 7.36 -4.86
CA ASN A 64 -2.82 7.67 -5.72
C ASN A 64 -4.13 7.83 -4.92
N HIS A 65 -4.25 7.21 -3.74
CA HIS A 65 -5.44 7.30 -2.86
C HIS A 65 -5.45 8.51 -1.93
N ILE A 66 -4.34 9.24 -1.85
CA ILE A 66 -4.19 10.44 -1.00
C ILE A 66 -3.80 11.66 -1.84
N GLN A 67 -3.88 11.54 -3.17
CA GLN A 67 -3.48 12.60 -4.08
C GLN A 67 -4.58 13.67 -4.23
N ASP A 68 -5.82 13.26 -4.05
CA ASP A 68 -7.01 14.09 -4.02
C ASP A 68 -7.17 14.88 -2.72
N LEU A 69 -6.55 14.42 -1.63
CA LEU A 69 -6.52 15.14 -0.36
C LEU A 69 -5.72 16.45 -0.48
N PRO A 70 -6.17 17.54 0.18
CA PRO A 70 -5.49 18.81 0.13
C PRO A 70 -4.12 18.76 0.82
N GLY A 71 -3.12 19.36 0.16
CA GLY A 71 -1.77 19.52 0.68
C GLY A 71 -0.84 18.33 0.46
N LYS A 72 0.33 18.39 1.11
CA LYS A 72 1.42 17.44 0.85
C LYS A 72 1.50 16.39 1.96
N HIS A 73 1.00 15.19 1.68
CA HIS A 73 1.09 14.07 2.60
C HIS A 73 2.38 13.24 2.38
N GLN A 74 3.12 13.02 3.47
CA GLN A 74 4.22 12.06 3.50
C GLN A 74 3.69 10.68 3.86
N ILE A 75 4.16 9.63 3.17
CA ILE A 75 3.73 8.25 3.43
C ILE A 75 4.63 7.68 4.52
N PRO A 76 4.10 7.37 5.73
CA PRO A 76 4.89 6.76 6.79
C PRO A 76 5.38 5.36 6.38
N PRO A 77 6.48 4.88 6.98
CA PRO A 77 6.93 3.50 6.81
C PRO A 77 5.89 2.51 7.37
N ALA A 78 6.02 1.24 7.00
CA ALA A 78 5.12 0.19 7.45
C ALA A 78 5.02 0.17 8.98
N LYS A 79 3.81 0.39 9.50
CA LYS A 79 3.51 0.27 10.93
C LYS A 79 3.39 -1.22 11.29
N ALA A 80 3.75 -1.56 12.53
CA ALA A 80 3.48 -2.89 13.07
C ALA A 80 1.97 -3.16 13.07
N VAL A 81 1.60 -4.44 12.95
CA VAL A 81 0.20 -4.87 13.06
C VAL A 81 -0.32 -4.42 14.44
N PRO A 82 -1.48 -3.73 14.50
CA PRO A 82 -2.06 -3.32 15.77
C PRO A 82 -2.20 -4.51 16.72
N ALA A 83 -1.71 -4.38 17.95
CA ALA A 83 -1.84 -5.44 18.96
C ALA A 83 -3.31 -5.81 19.21
N ALA A 84 -4.23 -4.86 19.04
CA ALA A 84 -5.67 -5.06 19.11
C ALA A 84 -6.22 -6.08 18.09
N LEU A 85 -5.55 -6.27 16.95
CA LEU A 85 -5.95 -7.30 15.97
C LEU A 85 -5.40 -8.69 16.35
N LEU A 86 -4.39 -8.75 17.23
CA LEU A 86 -3.72 -9.98 17.63
C LEU A 86 -4.27 -10.57 18.93
N ASP A 87 -4.87 -9.74 19.80
CA ASP A 87 -5.44 -10.19 21.07
C ASP A 87 -6.97 -10.29 21.00
N PRO A 88 -7.54 -11.50 20.95
CA PRO A 88 -8.99 -11.71 20.95
C PRO A 88 -9.67 -11.36 22.28
N ASN A 89 -8.91 -11.10 23.35
CA ASN A 89 -9.46 -10.68 24.64
C ASN A 89 -9.68 -9.16 24.71
N LEU A 90 -9.00 -8.39 23.86
CA LEU A 90 -9.13 -6.94 23.83
C LEU A 90 -10.48 -6.50 23.23
N SER A 91 -11.06 -7.30 22.33
CA SER A 91 -12.38 -7.06 21.75
C SER A 91 -13.55 -7.35 22.71
N GLN A 92 -13.29 -7.99 23.85
CA GLN A 92 -14.28 -8.25 24.89
C GLN A 92 -14.39 -7.11 25.92
N GLN A 93 -13.42 -6.19 25.92
CA GLN A 93 -13.53 -4.97 26.72
C GLN A 93 -14.59 -4.08 26.06
N PRO A 94 -15.67 -3.70 26.76
CA PRO A 94 -16.58 -2.70 26.22
C PRO A 94 -15.78 -1.40 26.06
N ASP A 95 -15.70 -0.88 24.83
CA ASP A 95 -15.24 0.48 24.55
C ASP A 95 -16.23 1.47 25.19
N LEU A 96 -16.16 1.59 26.52
CA LEU A 96 -16.89 2.57 27.32
C LEU A 96 -16.20 3.91 27.10
N ILE A 97 -16.48 4.53 25.95
CA ILE A 97 -16.15 5.91 25.67
C ILE A 97 -16.94 6.73 26.68
N ARG A 98 -16.26 7.18 27.74
CA ARG A 98 -16.85 8.11 28.72
C ARG A 98 -17.26 9.38 27.99
N GLU A 99 -18.39 9.95 28.40
CA GLU A 99 -18.81 11.25 27.90
C GLU A 99 -17.70 12.28 28.11
N LEU A 100 -17.36 13.00 27.05
CA LEU A 100 -16.29 13.98 27.06
C LEU A 100 -16.82 15.27 27.70
N ASP A 101 -16.21 15.71 28.80
CA ASP A 101 -16.56 16.98 29.44
C ASP A 101 -16.15 18.16 28.56
N ALA A 102 -17.15 18.86 28.02
CA ALA A 102 -16.96 20.00 27.14
C ALA A 102 -16.35 21.21 27.86
N GLU A 103 -16.62 21.41 29.15
CA GLU A 103 -16.10 22.56 29.90
C GLU A 103 -14.60 22.41 30.15
N LEU A 104 -14.19 21.21 30.59
CA LEU A 104 -12.79 20.87 30.77
C LEU A 104 -12.01 20.99 29.46
N LEU A 105 -12.56 20.49 28.35
CA LEU A 105 -11.93 20.58 27.03
C LEU A 105 -11.75 22.04 26.59
N ASN A 106 -12.78 22.87 26.77
CA ASN A 106 -12.73 24.28 26.42
C ASN A 106 -11.73 25.07 27.27
N HIS A 107 -11.53 24.68 28.53
CA HIS A 107 -10.49 25.29 29.36
C HIS A 107 -9.08 24.83 28.93
N ALA A 108 -8.92 23.54 28.61
CA ALA A 108 -7.64 22.95 28.22
C ALA A 108 -7.15 23.39 26.82
N LEU A 109 -8.04 23.67 25.87
CA LEU A 109 -7.69 24.09 24.50
C LEU A 109 -7.48 25.60 24.34
N LYS A 110 -7.32 26.35 25.43
CA LYS A 110 -6.95 27.78 25.39
C LYS A 110 -5.44 27.92 25.21
N PHE A 111 -5.01 28.09 23.97
CA PHE A 111 -3.61 28.33 23.63
C PHE A 111 -3.29 29.82 23.54
N GLU A 112 -2.11 30.20 24.01
CA GLU A 112 -1.55 31.51 23.71
C GLU A 112 -1.16 31.60 22.23
N LYS A 113 -1.16 32.83 21.69
CA LYS A 113 -0.72 33.04 20.31
C LYS A 113 0.74 32.62 20.16
N THR A 114 1.03 31.88 19.10
CA THR A 114 2.38 31.44 18.80
C THR A 114 3.29 32.65 18.58
N PRO A 115 4.56 32.61 19.08
CA PRO A 115 5.51 33.69 18.85
C PRO A 115 5.85 33.79 17.36
N VAL A 116 6.39 34.93 16.93
CA VAL A 116 6.74 35.21 15.53
C VAL A 116 7.69 34.16 14.93
N ASN A 117 8.53 33.54 15.77
CA ASN A 117 9.45 32.48 15.36
C ASN A 117 8.80 31.09 15.23
N GLY A 118 7.48 30.99 15.42
CA GLY A 118 6.73 29.74 15.38
C GLY A 118 6.94 28.85 16.60
N ILE A 119 6.36 27.65 16.53
CA ILE A 119 6.54 26.61 17.55
C ILE A 119 7.87 25.88 17.25
N PRO A 120 8.82 25.83 18.19
CA PRO A 120 10.08 25.11 17.98
C PRO A 120 9.84 23.65 17.57
N GLY A 121 10.53 23.20 16.51
CA GLY A 121 10.41 21.82 16.00
C GLY A 121 9.15 21.55 15.16
N PHE A 122 8.27 22.53 14.98
CA PHE A 122 7.09 22.39 14.12
C PHE A 122 7.39 22.89 12.70
N ASN A 123 7.11 22.06 11.70
CA ASN A 123 7.25 22.44 10.31
C ASN A 123 5.87 22.72 9.68
N PRO A 124 5.58 23.96 9.24
CA PRO A 124 4.29 24.31 8.66
C PRO A 124 3.99 23.57 7.35
N SER A 125 4.99 22.99 6.68
CA SER A 125 4.74 22.18 5.47
C SER A 125 3.94 20.91 5.74
N ASP A 126 3.95 20.42 6.99
CA ASP A 126 3.23 19.21 7.39
C ASP A 126 1.74 19.50 7.68
N LEU A 127 1.34 20.78 7.76
CA LEU A 127 -0.06 21.17 7.91
C LEU A 127 -0.90 20.83 6.68
N ALA A 128 -0.27 20.55 5.54
CA ALA A 128 -0.96 20.25 4.29
C ALA A 128 -2.02 21.32 3.93
N ILE A 129 -1.85 22.56 4.41
CA ILE A 129 -2.67 23.70 3.99
C ILE A 129 -2.19 24.06 2.58
N SER A 130 -3.11 24.12 1.63
CA SER A 130 -2.79 24.44 0.24
C SER A 130 -2.05 25.78 0.16
N ASP A 131 -1.00 25.86 -0.67
CA ASP A 131 -0.27 27.09 -0.98
C ASP A 131 -1.15 28.18 -1.66
N GLN A 132 -2.48 28.04 -1.67
CA GLN A 132 -3.39 29.02 -2.26
C GLN A 132 -3.31 30.40 -1.58
N SER A 133 -2.79 30.51 -0.36
CA SER A 133 -2.48 31.82 0.23
C SER A 133 -1.24 32.50 -0.36
N THR A 134 -0.38 31.78 -1.09
CA THR A 134 0.75 32.37 -1.84
C THR A 134 0.36 32.78 -3.26
N LEU A 135 -0.78 32.31 -3.77
CA LEU A 135 -1.30 32.70 -5.10
C LEU A 135 -1.76 34.17 -5.17
N MET A 136 -1.99 34.81 -4.02
CA MET A 136 -2.36 36.23 -3.93
C MET A 136 -1.15 37.15 -3.66
N ARG A 137 0.09 36.62 -3.69
CA ARG A 137 1.31 37.39 -3.42
C ARG A 137 2.16 37.52 -4.68
N GLY A 138 1.71 38.39 -5.57
CA GLY A 138 2.55 39.15 -6.48
C GLY A 138 3.01 38.41 -7.73
N ASP A 139 2.52 38.88 -8.87
CA ASP A 139 3.22 38.88 -10.15
C ASP A 139 4.67 39.37 -9.99
N ASP A 140 5.66 38.49 -9.80
CA ASP A 140 7.08 38.79 -10.12
C ASP A 140 8.00 37.55 -10.11
N MET A 141 7.83 36.61 -11.06
CA MET A 141 8.83 35.55 -11.27
C MET A 141 9.04 35.29 -12.76
N SER A 142 9.67 36.25 -13.45
CA SER A 142 10.18 36.09 -14.82
C SER A 142 11.67 35.69 -14.90
N GLU A 143 12.40 35.48 -13.79
CA GLU A 143 13.85 35.23 -13.83
C GLU A 143 14.35 34.04 -12.99
N ASN A 144 13.93 32.79 -13.27
CA ASN A 144 14.53 31.65 -12.56
C ASN A 144 14.84 30.39 -13.40
N ASP A 145 14.83 30.49 -14.74
CA ASP A 145 15.20 29.35 -15.60
C ASP A 145 16.72 29.18 -15.80
N GLU A 146 17.51 30.23 -15.55
CA GLU A 146 18.98 30.20 -15.63
C GLU A 146 19.63 29.35 -14.51
N THR A 147 19.08 29.37 -13.30
CA THR A 147 19.68 28.69 -12.13
C THR A 147 19.52 27.18 -12.15
N LYS A 148 18.44 26.65 -12.76
CA LYS A 148 18.20 25.20 -12.89
C LYS A 148 19.18 24.54 -13.87
N ARG A 149 19.64 25.24 -14.90
CA ARG A 149 20.60 24.69 -15.88
C ARG A 149 22.02 24.53 -15.31
N LYS A 150 22.43 25.42 -14.40
CA LYS A 150 23.78 25.34 -13.77
C LYS A 150 23.91 24.19 -12.77
N ARG A 151 22.84 23.80 -12.05
CA ARG A 151 22.86 22.63 -11.14
C ARG A 151 22.97 21.30 -11.87
N LYS A 152 22.38 21.18 -13.07
CA LYS A 152 22.42 19.92 -13.85
C LYS A 152 23.79 19.64 -14.49
N LYS A 153 24.64 20.66 -14.68
CA LYS A 153 25.98 20.51 -15.27
C LYS A 153 27.07 20.09 -14.27
N LYS A 154 26.90 20.36 -12.96
CA LYS A 154 27.86 19.94 -11.92
C LYS A 154 27.70 18.50 -11.42
N GLN A 155 26.56 17.85 -11.70
CA GLN A 155 26.29 16.49 -11.24
C GLN A 155 26.65 15.41 -12.26
N ALA A 156 26.94 15.80 -13.51
CA ALA A 156 27.23 14.87 -14.60
C ALA A 156 28.70 14.41 -14.67
N THR A 157 29.59 14.89 -13.80
CA THR A 157 31.03 14.56 -13.84
C THR A 157 31.47 13.44 -12.90
N ASN A 158 30.59 12.85 -12.07
CA ASN A 158 31.02 11.95 -10.98
C ASN A 158 30.48 10.51 -10.97
N GLU A 159 29.83 10.01 -12.03
CA GLU A 159 29.46 8.58 -12.08
C GLU A 159 30.06 7.90 -13.32
N ALA A 160 31.36 7.62 -13.22
CA ALA A 160 32.00 6.61 -14.04
C ALA A 160 31.48 5.22 -13.64
N LYS A 161 30.66 4.65 -14.53
CA LYS A 161 30.52 3.21 -14.87
C LYS A 161 30.92 2.19 -13.78
N ARG A 162 29.93 1.51 -13.19
CA ARG A 162 30.08 0.11 -12.77
C ARG A 162 29.53 -0.79 -13.86
N GLN A 163 30.42 -1.52 -14.53
CA GLN A 163 30.05 -2.66 -15.38
C GLN A 163 29.70 -3.84 -14.47
N HIS A 164 28.62 -4.54 -14.80
CA HIS A 164 28.30 -5.83 -14.20
C HIS A 164 29.03 -6.93 -14.99
N VAL A 165 29.82 -7.72 -14.27
CA VAL A 165 30.07 -9.13 -14.60
C VAL A 165 28.98 -9.95 -13.92
#